data_AF-A0A8W8HRT5-F1
#
_entry.id   AF-A0A8W8HRT5-F1
#
_cell.length_a   1.000
_cell.length_b   1.000
_cell.length_c   1.000
_cell.angle_alpha   90.00
_cell.angle_beta   90.00
_cell.angle_gamma   90.00
#
_symmetry.space_group_name_H-M   'P 1'
#
loop_
_entity.id
_entity.type
_entity.pdbx_description
1 polymer ?
#
loop_
_entity_poly.entity_id
_entity_poly.type
_entity_poly.pdbx_seq_one_letter_code
_entity_poly.pdbx_strand_id
1 'polypeptide(L)'
;VSFVYGTILTDGNDDYSEEITDTMCVYAEKQVDRSPCGSGTSSRIALQYFKNKVKVNQSRTFRGPSGDVFTAKVVKEVNCGKYRAVVTEVKGHGYFCGNSTFTLEENDVTGRGFLLQ
;
A
#
# COMPACT_ATOMS: atom_id res chain seq x y z
N VAL A 1 1.45 -20.06 6.01
CA VAL A 1 2.69 -19.48 6.61
C VAL A 1 2.37 -18.05 7.01
N SER A 2 2.74 -17.61 8.22
CA SER A 2 2.58 -16.22 8.68
C SER A 2 3.92 -15.51 8.58
N PHE A 3 3.99 -14.39 7.86
CA PHE A 3 5.23 -13.63 7.63
C PHE A 3 4.95 -12.14 7.47
N VAL A 4 6.00 -11.31 7.59
CA VAL A 4 5.96 -9.87 7.34
C VAL A 4 6.27 -9.63 5.85
N TYR A 5 5.36 -8.97 5.13
CA TYR A 5 5.47 -8.80 3.68
C TYR A 5 6.57 -7.81 3.24
N GLY A 6 6.75 -6.73 4.01
CA GLY A 6 7.67 -5.66 3.68
C GLY A 6 7.73 -4.60 4.78
N THR A 7 8.52 -3.56 4.53
CA THR A 7 8.74 -2.43 5.44
C THR A 7 8.17 -1.17 4.82
N ILE A 8 7.39 -0.42 5.59
CA ILE A 8 6.87 0.88 5.19
C ILE A 8 7.67 1.96 5.92
N LEU A 9 8.35 2.80 5.15
CA LEU A 9 9.00 4.01 5.62
C LEU A 9 8.01 5.16 5.55
N THR A 10 7.89 5.93 6.63
CA THR A 10 6.99 7.09 6.72
C THR A 10 7.78 8.33 7.08
N ASP A 11 7.24 9.49 6.75
CA ASP A 11 7.75 10.81 7.16
C ASP A 11 7.50 11.15 8.63
N GLY A 12 6.85 10.26 9.39
CA GLY A 12 6.48 10.48 10.80
C GLY A 12 5.25 11.37 11.02
N ASN A 13 4.65 11.95 9.98
CA ASN A 13 3.49 12.84 10.08
C ASN A 13 2.20 12.05 10.31
N ASP A 14 2.09 11.33 11.42
CA ASP A 14 0.98 10.40 11.68
C ASP A 14 -0.23 11.03 12.39
N ASP A 15 -0.08 12.21 12.97
CA ASP A 15 -1.19 12.92 13.59
C ASP A 15 -2.15 13.42 12.51
N TYR A 16 -3.44 13.52 12.86
CA TYR A 16 -4.42 14.00 11.91
C TYR A 16 -4.08 15.40 11.43
N SER A 17 -4.10 15.53 10.11
CA SER A 17 -3.89 16.75 9.34
C SER A 17 -4.50 16.49 7.96
N GLU A 18 -4.96 17.57 7.31
CA GLU A 18 -5.39 17.57 5.93
C GLU A 18 -4.21 17.54 4.95
N GLU A 19 -3.01 17.82 5.46
CA GLU A 19 -1.75 17.71 4.71
C GLU A 19 -1.48 16.27 4.26
N ILE A 20 -0.83 16.16 3.11
CA ILE A 20 -0.39 14.89 2.54
C ILE A 20 0.78 14.37 3.37
N THR A 21 0.76 13.08 3.70
CA THR A 21 1.89 12.39 4.33
C THR A 21 2.56 11.40 3.37
N ASP A 22 3.88 11.37 3.38
CA ASP A 22 4.68 10.51 2.51
C ASP A 22 4.81 9.09 3.07
N THR A 23 4.87 8.13 2.16
CA THR A 23 5.04 6.71 2.47
C THR A 23 5.80 6.00 1.36
N MET A 24 6.66 5.06 1.73
CA MET A 24 7.39 4.22 0.78
C MET A 24 7.41 2.78 1.27
N CYS A 25 6.86 1.86 0.48
CA CYS A 25 6.86 0.43 0.78
C CYS A 25 8.04 -0.25 0.07
N VAL A 26 8.89 -0.93 0.84
CA VAL A 26 9.94 -1.82 0.34
C VAL A 26 9.51 -3.26 0.63
N TYR A 27 9.42 -4.10 -0.40
CA TYR A 27 8.85 -5.45 -0.30
C TYR A 27 9.55 -6.46 -1.20
N ALA A 28 9.27 -7.75 -0.97
CA ALA A 28 9.87 -8.87 -1.70
C ALA A 28 11.41 -8.77 -1.78
N GLU A 29 11.99 -9.13 -2.93
CA GLU A 29 13.41 -8.95 -3.24
C GLU A 29 13.72 -7.45 -3.50
N LYS A 30 13.67 -6.62 -2.44
CA LYS A 30 14.07 -5.19 -2.48
C LYS A 30 13.30 -4.33 -3.50
N GLN A 31 12.08 -4.68 -3.82
CA GLN A 31 11.23 -3.88 -4.70
C GLN A 31 10.66 -2.69 -3.95
N VAL A 32 10.49 -1.57 -4.65
CA VAL A 32 9.83 -0.37 -4.12
C VAL A 32 8.44 -0.27 -4.75
N ASP A 33 7.39 -0.09 -3.95
CA ASP A 33 6.07 0.23 -4.49
C ASP A 33 6.07 1.68 -4.98
N ARG A 34 5.65 1.90 -6.23
CA ARG A 34 5.62 3.23 -6.85
C ARG A 34 4.43 4.04 -6.31
N SER A 35 3.36 3.32 -5.99
CA SER A 35 2.17 3.85 -5.33
C SER A 35 2.38 3.99 -3.82
N PRO A 36 1.44 4.61 -3.08
CA PRO A 36 1.43 4.61 -1.62
C PRO A 36 1.30 3.22 -0.97
N CYS A 37 1.17 2.14 -1.76
CA CYS A 37 0.89 0.77 -1.35
C CYS A 37 -0.48 0.62 -0.68
N GLY A 38 -1.45 -0.02 -1.34
CA GLY A 38 -2.83 -0.11 -0.85
C GLY A 38 -2.96 -0.83 0.50
N SER A 39 -2.34 -2.00 0.66
CA SER A 39 -2.32 -2.73 1.93
C SER A 39 -1.51 -2.02 3.00
N GLY A 40 -0.44 -1.33 2.62
CA GLY A 40 0.34 -0.50 3.54
C GLY A 40 -0.42 0.72 4.04
N THR A 41 -1.13 1.39 3.14
CA THR A 41 -2.04 2.51 3.44
C THR A 41 -3.16 2.06 4.38
N SER A 42 -3.78 0.92 4.11
CA SER A 42 -4.78 0.29 4.99
C SER A 42 -4.20 0.00 6.39
N SER A 43 -3.01 -0.58 6.47
CA SER A 43 -2.34 -0.88 7.73
C SER A 43 -2.00 0.39 8.52
N ARG A 44 -1.54 1.45 7.81
CA ARG A 44 -1.17 2.73 8.42
C ARG A 44 -2.39 3.48 8.97
N ILE A 45 -3.51 3.56 8.23
CA ILE A 45 -4.73 4.21 8.73
C ILE A 45 -5.36 3.43 9.89
N ALA A 46 -5.31 2.10 9.86
CA ALA A 46 -5.75 1.26 10.97
C ALA A 46 -4.89 1.50 12.24
N LEU A 47 -3.56 1.59 12.09
CA LEU A 47 -2.66 1.90 13.20
C LEU A 47 -2.91 3.30 13.77
N GLN A 48 -3.09 4.31 12.92
CA GLN A 48 -3.42 5.67 13.35
C GLN A 48 -4.74 5.69 14.15
N TYR A 49 -5.74 4.92 13.72
CA TYR A 49 -7.01 4.78 14.45
C TYR A 49 -6.82 4.18 15.84
N PHE A 50 -6.13 3.04 15.96
CA PHE A 50 -5.90 2.41 17.27
C PHE A 50 -4.98 3.23 18.18
N LYS A 51 -4.21 4.17 17.63
CA LYS A 51 -3.44 5.18 18.37
C LYS A 51 -4.24 6.45 18.69
N ASN A 52 -5.54 6.48 18.42
CA ASN A 52 -6.43 7.64 18.58
C ASN A 52 -6.00 8.88 17.78
N LYS A 53 -5.24 8.70 16.70
CA LYS A 53 -4.78 9.79 15.83
C LYS A 53 -5.80 10.17 14.77
N VAL A 54 -6.71 9.25 14.41
CA VAL A 54 -7.82 9.50 13.49
C VAL A 54 -9.11 8.86 14.02
N LYS A 55 -10.25 9.33 13.54
CA LYS A 55 -11.59 8.81 13.85
C LYS A 55 -12.17 7.99 12.70
N VAL A 56 -13.24 7.24 12.97
CA VAL A 56 -14.05 6.62 11.92
C VAL A 56 -14.56 7.69 10.95
N ASN A 57 -14.54 7.39 9.66
CA ASN A 57 -14.87 8.26 8.54
C ASN A 57 -13.97 9.50 8.38
N GLN A 58 -12.89 9.62 9.14
CA GLN A 58 -11.90 10.69 8.97
C GLN A 58 -10.85 10.27 7.94
N SER A 59 -10.85 10.94 6.79
CA SER A 59 -9.97 10.62 5.66
C SER A 59 -8.58 11.22 5.84
N ARG A 60 -7.58 10.50 5.33
CA ARG A 60 -6.17 10.92 5.25
C ARG A 60 -5.65 10.71 3.83
N THR A 61 -4.63 11.47 3.47
CA THR A 61 -4.04 11.46 2.12
C THR A 61 -2.59 11.01 2.21
N PHE A 62 -2.23 9.99 1.43
CA PHE A 62 -0.92 9.33 1.46
C PHE A 62 -0.30 9.39 0.07
N ARG A 63 0.98 9.82 -0.02
CA ARG A 63 1.71 9.93 -1.28
C ARG A 63 2.85 8.92 -1.35
N GLY A 64 2.94 8.24 -2.49
CA GLY A 64 3.99 7.27 -2.81
C GLY A 64 5.22 7.94 -3.43
N PRO A 65 6.32 7.20 -3.62
CA PRO A 65 7.58 7.76 -4.12
C PRO A 65 7.50 8.29 -5.56
N SER A 66 6.54 7.80 -6.37
CA SER A 66 6.30 8.32 -7.73
C SER A 66 5.37 9.52 -7.78
N GLY A 67 4.88 10.00 -6.62
CA GLY A 67 3.96 11.13 -6.53
C GLY A 67 2.47 10.74 -6.57
N ASP A 68 2.14 9.48 -6.86
CA ASP A 68 0.78 8.96 -6.80
C ASP A 68 0.18 9.10 -5.39
N VAL A 69 -1.12 9.37 -5.33
CA VAL A 69 -1.83 9.66 -4.09
C VAL A 69 -3.01 8.70 -3.90
N PHE A 70 -3.10 8.15 -2.69
CA PHE A 70 -4.29 7.45 -2.20
C PHE A 70 -4.93 8.23 -1.07
N THR A 71 -6.25 8.19 -1.00
CA THR A 71 -6.97 8.55 0.22
C THR A 71 -7.39 7.29 0.96
N ALA A 72 -7.40 7.34 2.29
CA ALA A 72 -7.89 6.24 3.10
C ALA A 72 -8.56 6.71 4.39
N LYS A 73 -9.53 5.91 4.84
CA LYS A 73 -10.26 6.13 6.10
C LYS A 73 -10.64 4.80 6.74
N VAL A 74 -10.85 4.81 8.05
CA VAL A 74 -11.54 3.73 8.76
C VAL A 74 -13.04 3.87 8.53
N VAL A 75 -13.71 2.81 8.11
CA VAL A 75 -15.15 2.79 7.83
C VAL A 75 -15.94 2.27 9.03
N LYS A 76 -15.44 1.21 9.69
CA LYS A 76 -16.06 0.62 10.89
C LYS A 76 -15.08 -0.27 11.65
N GLU A 77 -15.35 -0.46 12.94
CA GLU A 77 -14.71 -1.48 13.76
C GLU A 77 -15.30 -2.86 13.49
N VAL A 78 -14.46 -3.89 13.60
CA VAL A 78 -14.83 -5.31 13.51
C VAL A 78 -13.91 -6.14 14.41
N ASN A 79 -14.21 -7.42 14.58
CA ASN A 79 -13.29 -8.38 15.18
C ASN A 79 -12.74 -9.31 14.10
N CYS A 80 -11.44 -9.57 14.12
CA CYS A 80 -10.78 -10.58 13.31
C CYS A 80 -10.24 -11.68 14.23
N GLY A 81 -11.04 -12.75 14.42
CA GLY A 81 -10.81 -13.71 15.48
C GLY A 81 -10.80 -13.02 16.85
N LYS A 82 -9.67 -13.14 17.57
CA LYS A 82 -9.48 -12.51 18.89
C LYS A 82 -8.97 -11.06 18.84
N TYR A 83 -8.68 -10.53 17.66
CA TYR A 83 -8.09 -9.21 17.50
C TYR A 83 -9.17 -8.16 17.19
N ARG A 84 -9.11 -7.01 17.86
CA ARG A 84 -9.81 -5.81 17.41
C ARG A 84 -9.24 -5.40 16.06
N ALA A 85 -10.12 -5.08 15.12
CA ALA A 85 -9.75 -4.73 13.76
C ALA A 85 -10.67 -3.63 13.23
N VAL A 86 -10.34 -3.12 12.05
CA VAL A 86 -11.13 -2.12 11.34
C VAL A 86 -11.26 -2.50 9.87
N VAL A 87 -12.39 -2.16 9.27
CA VAL A 87 -12.53 -2.12 7.81
C VAL A 87 -12.04 -0.77 7.33
N THR A 88 -11.09 -0.75 6.41
CA THR A 88 -10.55 0.47 5.80
C THR A 88 -11.01 0.59 4.36
N GLU A 89 -11.32 1.81 3.93
CA GLU A 89 -11.48 2.15 2.52
C GLU A 89 -10.19 2.80 2.04
N VAL A 90 -9.68 2.35 0.90
CA VAL A 90 -8.54 2.97 0.19
C VAL A 90 -9.02 3.31 -1.22
N LYS A 91 -8.77 4.54 -1.65
CA LYS A 91 -9.16 5.04 -2.96
C LYS A 91 -7.93 5.58 -3.68
N GLY A 92 -7.82 5.22 -4.96
CA GLY A 92 -6.81 5.72 -5.89
C GLY A 92 -7.34 5.69 -7.33
N HIS A 93 -6.45 5.94 -8.28
CA HIS A 93 -6.75 5.86 -9.71
C HIS A 93 -5.85 4.84 -10.39
N GLY A 94 -6.41 4.10 -11.34
CA GLY A 94 -5.67 3.31 -12.31
C GLY A 94 -6.02 3.81 -13.70
N TYR A 95 -5.03 3.80 -14.60
CA TYR A 95 -5.20 4.25 -15.98
C TYR A 95 -4.93 3.08 -16.92
N PHE A 96 -5.70 2.96 -18.00
CA PHE A 96 -5.47 1.93 -19.00
C PHE A 96 -4.17 2.22 -19.75
N CYS A 97 -3.23 1.27 -19.70
CA CYS A 97 -1.91 1.43 -20.33
C CYS A 97 -1.78 0.71 -21.68
N GLY A 98 -2.78 -0.08 -22.08
CA GLY A 98 -2.75 -0.86 -23.31
C GLY A 98 -3.08 -2.34 -23.12
N ASN A 99 -2.89 -3.11 -24.19
CA ASN A 99 -2.96 -4.56 -24.18
C ASN A 99 -1.62 -5.14 -24.66
N SER A 100 -1.34 -6.40 -24.30
CA SER A 100 -0.11 -7.08 -24.71
C SER A 100 -0.37 -8.58 -24.87
N THR A 101 0.33 -9.21 -25.81
CA THR A 101 0.40 -10.67 -25.96
C THR A 101 1.84 -11.10 -25.70
N PHE A 102 2.04 -11.98 -24.72
CA PHE A 102 3.35 -12.54 -24.38
C PHE A 102 3.46 -13.97 -24.93
N THR A 103 4.56 -14.29 -25.62
CA THR A 103 4.84 -15.61 -26.20
C THR A 103 6.23 -16.06 -25.76
N LEU A 104 6.37 -17.35 -25.40
CA LEU A 104 7.65 -17.98 -25.04
C LEU A 104 7.94 -19.10 -26.04
N GLU A 105 9.07 -19.04 -26.72
CA GLU A 105 9.51 -20.06 -27.68
C GLU A 105 10.37 -21.14 -27.01
N GLU A 106 10.30 -22.37 -27.51
CA GLU A 106 10.96 -23.54 -26.90
C GLU A 106 12.49 -23.39 -26.77
N ASN A 107 13.12 -22.66 -27.69
CA ASN A 107 14.58 -22.49 -27.76
C ASN A 107 15.08 -21.12 -27.26
N ASP A 108 14.23 -20.31 -26.64
CA ASP A 108 14.66 -19.02 -26.07
C ASP A 108 15.39 -19.23 -24.74
N VAL A 109 16.72 -19.16 -24.81
CA VAL A 109 17.64 -19.34 -23.67
C VAL A 109 17.39 -18.34 -22.55
N THR A 110 16.81 -17.18 -22.85
CA THR A 110 16.54 -16.08 -21.90
C THR A 110 15.06 -15.83 -21.66
N GLY A 111 14.16 -16.61 -22.25
CA GLY A 111 12.73 -16.30 -22.30
C GLY A 111 12.00 -16.33 -20.96
N ARG A 112 12.61 -16.93 -19.93
CA ARG A 112 12.11 -16.86 -18.54
C ARG A 112 12.57 -15.62 -17.78
N GLY A 113 13.30 -14.73 -18.46
CA GLY A 113 13.90 -13.55 -17.90
C GLY A 113 15.10 -13.87 -17.00
N PHE A 114 15.67 -12.81 -16.47
CA PHE A 114 16.71 -12.82 -15.47
C PHE A 114 16.48 -11.61 -14.56
N LEU A 115 17.03 -11.68 -13.35
CA LEU A 115 16.93 -10.58 -12.39
C LEU A 115 18.28 -9.86 -12.30
N LEU A 116 18.28 -8.57 -12.58
CA LEU A 116 19.37 -7.65 -12.31
C LEU A 116 18.77 -6.46 -11.56
N GLN A 117 19.34 -6.12 -10.40
CA GLN A 117 18.83 -5.08 -9.49
C GLN A 117 19.94 -4.11 -9.11
#